data_AF-A0AAN9CD25-F1
#
_entry.id   AF-A0AAN9CD25-F1
#
_cell.length_a   1.000
_cell.length_b   1.000
_cell.length_c   1.000
_cell.angle_alpha   90.00
_cell.angle_beta   90.00
_cell.angle_gamma   90.00
#
_symmetry.space_group_name_H-M   'P 1'
#
loop_
_entity.id
_entity.type
_entity.pdbx_description
1 polymer ?
#
loop_
_entity_poly.entity_id
_entity_poly.type
_entity_poly.pdbx_seq_one_letter_code
_entity_poly.pdbx_strand_id
1 'polypeptide(L)'
;MILAAQCRALTIEIPQKEPLQSPESRDHEDDFFAFPEEENQHDEQAITADMEICEYLKSANMGNLKDFPRILKIFLKANTATPSSAPVERLFSIGSLILTPKRNRLTDQRFEKLLLLRYNRYFENKT
;
A
#
# COMPACT_ATOMS: atom_id res chain seq x y z
N MET A 1 -11.78 -12.16 -11.71
CA MET A 1 -10.34 -12.48 -11.91
C MET A 1 -9.53 -11.24 -12.30
N ILE A 2 -9.57 -10.16 -11.52
CA ILE A 2 -8.76 -8.94 -11.80
C ILE A 2 -7.65 -8.80 -10.75
N LEU A 3 -7.98 -8.98 -9.47
CA LEU A 3 -7.02 -8.91 -8.37
C LEU A 3 -5.85 -9.91 -8.53
N ALA A 4 -6.15 -11.19 -8.79
CA ALA A 4 -5.10 -12.22 -8.94
C ALA A 4 -4.15 -11.95 -10.11
N ALA A 5 -4.67 -11.48 -11.25
CA ALA A 5 -3.84 -11.11 -12.39
C ALA A 5 -2.94 -9.90 -12.08
N GLN A 6 -3.47 -8.89 -11.41
CA GLN A 6 -2.71 -7.70 -11.00
C GLN A 6 -1.66 -8.03 -9.94
N CYS A 7 -2.00 -8.89 -8.98
CA CYS A 7 -1.06 -9.39 -7.99
C CYS A 7 0.10 -10.12 -8.67
N ARG A 8 -0.16 -11.09 -9.57
CA ARG A 8 0.91 -11.82 -10.28
C ARG A 8 1.78 -10.93 -11.16
N ALA A 9 1.20 -9.87 -11.73
CA ALA A 9 1.93 -8.91 -12.58
C ALA A 9 2.80 -7.91 -11.80
N LEU A 10 2.60 -7.76 -10.49
CA LEU A 10 3.46 -6.93 -9.66
C LEU A 10 4.75 -7.70 -9.34
N THR A 11 5.91 -7.09 -9.51
CA THR A 11 7.15 -7.61 -8.92
C THR A 11 7.42 -6.76 -7.68
N ILE A 12 7.45 -7.39 -6.51
CA ILE A 12 7.77 -6.71 -5.25
C ILE A 12 9.16 -7.19 -4.89
N GLU A 13 10.12 -6.27 -4.84
CA GLU A 13 11.36 -6.52 -4.13
C GLU A 13 11.03 -6.47 -2.64
N ILE A 14 10.85 -7.66 -2.07
CA ILE A 14 10.68 -7.84 -0.64
C ILE A 14 12.01 -7.41 0.01
N PRO A 15 12.02 -6.50 1.00
CA PRO A 15 13.24 -6.20 1.74
C PRO A 15 13.76 -7.49 2.36
N GLN A 16 14.93 -7.95 1.91
CA GLN A 16 15.58 -9.13 2.47
C GLN A 16 15.91 -8.85 3.94
N LYS A 17 15.41 -9.70 4.84
CA LYS A 17 15.92 -9.79 6.20
C LYS A 17 17.14 -10.70 6.15
N GLU A 18 18.27 -10.26 6.73
CA GLU A 18 19.54 -11.00 6.71
C GLU A 18 19.39 -12.41 7.32
N PRO A 19 20.04 -13.44 6.74
CA PRO A 19 19.96 -14.80 7.26
C PRO A 19 20.77 -14.95 8.55
N LEU A 20 20.14 -15.49 9.59
CA LEU A 20 20.79 -15.84 10.85
C LEU A 20 21.46 -17.23 10.73
N GLN A 21 22.69 -17.32 11.21
CA GLN A 21 23.62 -18.46 11.05
C GLN A 21 23.07 -19.80 11.60
N SER A 22 23.38 -20.88 10.90
CA SER A 22 23.11 -22.27 11.27
C SER A 22 23.98 -22.77 12.42
N PRO A 23 23.45 -23.59 13.35
CA PRO A 23 24.27 -24.44 14.19
C PRO A 23 24.26 -25.90 13.68
N GLU A 24 25.46 -26.33 13.30
CA GLU A 24 26.10 -27.65 13.45
C GLU A 24 25.23 -28.94 13.41
N SER A 25 25.59 -29.79 12.45
CA SER A 25 25.12 -31.16 12.22
C SER A 25 25.20 -32.07 13.44
N ARG A 26 24.09 -32.70 13.82
CA ARG A 26 24.05 -33.87 14.69
C ARG A 26 23.63 -35.08 13.86
N ASP A 27 24.51 -36.08 13.79
CA ASP A 27 24.21 -37.40 13.20
C ASP A 27 23.05 -38.05 13.97
N HIS A 28 21.95 -38.33 13.27
CA HIS A 28 20.73 -38.94 13.81
C HIS A 28 20.43 -40.28 13.11
N GLU A 29 21.43 -41.16 13.03
CA GLU A 29 21.29 -42.44 12.31
C GLU A 29 20.82 -43.62 13.20
N ASP A 30 20.31 -43.40 14.41
CA ASP A 30 19.96 -44.50 15.33
C ASP A 30 18.72 -44.26 16.25
N ASP A 31 17.73 -43.47 15.85
CA ASP A 31 16.49 -43.34 16.64
C ASP A 31 15.33 -44.16 16.03
N PHE A 32 14.98 -45.28 16.68
CA PHE A 32 13.91 -46.21 16.28
C PHE A 32 12.50 -45.57 16.28
N PHE A 33 12.36 -44.39 16.89
CA PHE A 33 11.16 -43.55 16.85
C PHE A 33 11.36 -42.23 16.08
N ALA A 34 12.39 -42.14 15.22
CA ALA A 34 12.48 -41.08 14.23
C ALA A 34 11.39 -41.29 13.17
N PHE A 35 10.21 -40.75 13.44
CA PHE A 35 9.27 -40.44 12.37
C PHE A 35 9.97 -39.46 11.44
N PRO A 36 9.89 -39.59 10.10
CA PRO A 36 10.33 -38.52 9.23
C PRO A 36 9.58 -37.30 9.71
N GLU A 37 10.31 -36.32 10.24
CA GLU A 37 9.76 -34.99 10.34
C GLU A 37 9.40 -34.68 8.89
N GLU A 38 8.10 -34.69 8.57
CA GLU A 38 7.63 -33.88 7.45
C GLU A 38 8.22 -32.54 7.77
N GLU A 39 9.30 -32.19 7.06
CA GLU A 39 9.97 -30.93 7.22
C GLU A 39 8.82 -29.94 7.19
N ASN A 40 8.48 -29.40 8.36
CA ASN A 40 7.84 -28.12 8.41
C ASN A 40 8.98 -27.23 7.95
N GLN A 41 9.18 -27.21 6.64
CA GLN A 41 9.84 -26.18 5.89
C GLN A 41 9.14 -24.91 6.35
N HIS A 42 9.64 -24.37 7.47
CA HIS A 42 9.95 -22.96 7.60
C HIS A 42 10.97 -22.63 6.50
N ASP A 43 10.62 -22.93 5.25
CA ASP A 43 11.04 -22.10 4.17
C ASP A 43 10.48 -20.74 4.53
N GLU A 44 11.33 -19.73 4.51
CA GLU A 44 10.90 -18.41 4.08
C GLU A 44 10.37 -18.53 2.64
N GLN A 45 9.25 -19.23 2.46
CA GLN A 45 8.53 -19.35 1.21
C GLN A 45 8.16 -17.93 0.85
N ALA A 46 8.90 -17.38 -0.11
CA ALA A 46 8.59 -16.08 -0.69
C ALA A 46 7.08 -16.04 -0.91
N ILE A 47 6.39 -15.15 -0.17
CA ILE A 47 4.94 -15.14 -0.14
C ILE A 47 4.47 -14.97 -1.58
N THR A 48 4.03 -16.07 -2.17
CA THR A 48 3.63 -16.07 -3.56
C THR A 48 2.35 -15.25 -3.66
N ALA A 49 2.16 -14.55 -4.77
CA ALA A 49 1.00 -13.70 -4.98
C ALA A 49 -0.32 -14.43 -4.66
N ASP A 50 -0.42 -15.73 -4.99
CA ASP A 50 -1.60 -16.54 -4.71
C ASP A 50 -1.79 -16.88 -3.22
N MET A 51 -0.71 -17.05 -2.46
CA MET A 51 -0.76 -17.28 -1.01
C MET A 51 -1.23 -16.01 -0.28
N GLU A 52 -0.66 -14.85 -0.62
CA GLU A 52 -1.06 -13.54 -0.09
C GLU A 52 -2.55 -13.26 -0.33
N ILE A 53 -3.05 -13.57 -1.53
CA ILE A 53 -4.47 -13.43 -1.88
C ILE A 53 -5.34 -14.36 -1.04
N CYS A 54 -4.95 -15.63 -0.92
CA CYS A 54 -5.73 -16.60 -0.17
C CYS A 54 -5.82 -16.23 1.31
N GLU A 55 -4.70 -15.80 1.91
CA GLU A 55 -4.65 -15.37 3.30
C GLU A 55 -5.48 -14.10 3.54
N TYR A 56 -5.36 -13.10 2.65
CA TYR A 56 -6.19 -11.90 2.71
C TYR A 56 -7.68 -12.20 2.59
N LEU A 57 -8.10 -13.05 1.66
CA LEU A 57 -9.51 -13.42 1.48
C LEU A 57 -10.06 -14.26 2.64
N LYS A 58 -9.20 -15.01 3.34
CA LYS A 58 -9.56 -15.74 4.57
C LYS A 58 -9.63 -14.82 5.79
N SER A 59 -8.91 -13.70 5.78
CA SER A 59 -8.93 -12.75 6.89
C SER A 59 -10.32 -12.09 7.01
N ALA A 60 -10.98 -12.31 8.15
CA ALA A 60 -12.31 -11.73 8.40
C ALA A 60 -12.24 -10.22 8.71
N ASN A 61 -11.08 -9.75 9.17
CA ASN A 61 -10.84 -8.36 9.52
C ASN A 61 -9.66 -7.83 8.69
N MET A 62 -9.90 -6.82 7.86
CA MET A 62 -8.89 -6.06 7.10
C MET A 62 -7.99 -5.19 8.01
N GLY A 63 -7.81 -5.57 9.28
CA GLY A 63 -7.26 -4.72 10.33
C GLY A 63 -5.86 -4.20 10.03
N ASN A 64 -5.05 -4.95 9.28
CA ASN A 64 -3.71 -4.57 8.89
C ASN A 64 -3.44 -4.92 7.42
N LEU A 65 -3.88 -4.04 6.50
CA LEU A 65 -3.53 -4.17 5.08
C LEU A 65 -2.00 -4.06 4.83
N LYS A 66 -1.24 -3.61 5.83
CA LYS A 66 0.22 -3.56 5.82
C LYS A 66 0.87 -4.95 5.75
N ASP A 67 0.16 -5.98 6.20
CA ASP A 67 0.66 -7.35 6.20
C ASP A 67 0.62 -7.96 4.77
N PHE A 68 -0.12 -7.31 3.85
CA PHE A 68 -0.28 -7.74 2.46
C PHE A 68 0.24 -6.64 1.50
N PRO A 69 1.56 -6.56 1.25
CA PRO A 69 2.18 -5.47 0.51
C PRO A 69 1.65 -5.31 -0.94
N ARG A 70 1.30 -6.41 -1.59
CA ARG A 70 0.78 -6.42 -2.98
C ARG A 70 -0.65 -5.94 -3.02
N ILE A 71 -1.45 -6.43 -2.07
CA ILE A 71 -2.86 -6.07 -1.94
C ILE A 71 -2.98 -4.62 -1.50
N LEU A 72 -2.14 -4.15 -0.59
CA LEU A 72 -2.04 -2.74 -0.21
C LEU A 72 -1.75 -1.86 -1.41
N LYS A 73 -0.77 -2.21 -2.26
CA LYS A 73 -0.43 -1.42 -3.45
C LYS A 73 -1.59 -1.31 -4.43
N ILE A 74 -2.32 -2.42 -4.65
CA ILE A 74 -3.51 -2.43 -5.50
C ILE A 74 -4.64 -1.63 -4.86
N PHE A 75 -4.85 -1.80 -3.55
CA PHE A 75 -5.87 -1.08 -2.78
C PHE A 75 -5.65 0.42 -2.83
N LEU A 76 -4.41 0.90 -2.65
CA LEU A 76 -4.06 2.30 -2.82
C LEU A 76 -4.44 2.76 -4.24
N LYS A 77 -4.02 2.05 -5.27
CA LYS A 77 -4.32 2.45 -6.66
C LYS A 77 -5.82 2.47 -6.99
N ALA A 78 -6.57 1.47 -6.54
CA ALA A 78 -7.97 1.27 -6.94
C ALA A 78 -8.96 2.01 -6.03
N ASN A 79 -8.70 2.09 -4.73
CA ASN A 79 -9.66 2.59 -3.74
C ASN A 79 -9.30 3.96 -3.15
N THR A 80 -8.06 4.44 -3.29
CA THR A 80 -7.69 5.77 -2.75
C THR A 80 -7.77 6.90 -3.76
N ALA A 81 -7.94 6.61 -5.05
CA ALA A 81 -8.36 7.63 -5.99
C ALA A 81 -9.74 8.13 -5.55
N THR A 82 -9.81 9.34 -5.00
CA THR A 82 -11.07 9.91 -4.49
C THR A 82 -12.13 9.85 -5.59
N PRO A 83 -13.18 9.04 -5.47
CA PRO A 83 -14.19 8.88 -6.52
C PRO A 83 -15.19 10.04 -6.49
N SER A 84 -14.71 11.28 -6.35
CA SER A 84 -15.56 12.44 -6.14
C SER A 84 -14.97 13.68 -6.79
N SER A 85 -15.81 14.42 -7.50
CA SER A 85 -15.53 15.78 -7.93
C SER A 85 -15.48 16.76 -6.75
N ALA A 86 -16.00 16.40 -5.57
CA ALA A 86 -16.16 17.32 -4.44
C ALA A 86 -14.85 18.01 -3.98
N PRO A 87 -13.67 17.35 -3.92
CA PRO A 87 -12.41 18.04 -3.61
C PRO A 87 -12.03 19.07 -4.67
N VAL A 88 -12.28 18.75 -5.95
CA VAL A 88 -12.02 19.63 -7.09
C VAL A 88 -13.00 20.81 -7.08
N GLU A 89 -14.28 20.56 -6.83
CA GLU A 89 -15.30 21.60 -6.67
C GLU A 89 -14.98 22.53 -5.48
N ARG A 90 -14.51 21.96 -4.36
CA ARG A 90 -14.05 22.75 -3.20
C ARG A 90 -12.85 23.62 -3.56
N LEU A 91 -11.92 23.09 -4.35
CA LEU A 91 -10.77 23.85 -4.87
C LEU A 91 -11.24 25.02 -5.73
N PHE A 92 -12.15 24.80 -6.69
CA PHE A 92 -12.68 25.87 -7.54
C PHE A 92 -13.55 26.89 -6.78
N SER A 93 -14.27 26.45 -5.75
CA SER A 93 -14.98 27.36 -4.82
C SER A 93 -13.99 28.33 -4.16
N ILE A 94 -12.84 27.85 -3.68
CA ILE A 94 -11.77 28.71 -3.14
C ILE A 94 -11.14 29.58 -4.25
N GLY A 95 -11.02 29.05 -5.47
CA GLY A 95 -10.55 29.80 -6.65
C GLY A 95 -11.36 31.06 -6.94
N SER A 96 -12.68 31.00 -6.74
CA SER A 96 -13.57 32.17 -6.90
C SER A 96 -13.25 33.32 -5.94
N LEU A 97 -12.68 33.03 -4.76
CA LEU A 97 -12.23 34.03 -3.78
C LEU A 97 -10.89 34.68 -4.16
N ILE A 98 -10.13 34.05 -5.05
CA ILE A 98 -8.84 34.54 -5.53
C ILE A 98 -9.04 35.39 -6.77
N LEU A 99 -9.82 34.89 -7.74
CA LEU A 99 -10.20 35.61 -8.96
C LEU A 99 -11.43 36.48 -8.70
N THR A 100 -11.17 37.66 -8.14
CA THR A 100 -12.20 38.69 -7.97
C THR A 100 -12.08 39.74 -9.09
N PRO A 101 -13.16 40.44 -9.46
CA PRO A 101 -13.11 41.51 -10.46
C PRO A 101 -12.04 42.58 -10.17
N LYS A 102 -11.75 42.82 -8.89
CA LYS A 102 -10.73 43.77 -8.42
C LYS A 102 -9.29 43.21 -8.45
N ARG A 103 -9.09 41.90 -8.63
CA ARG A 103 -7.79 41.20 -8.60
C ARG A 103 -7.62 40.26 -9.79
N ASN A 104 -8.06 40.69 -10.97
CA ASN A 104 -8.03 39.88 -12.21
C ASN A 104 -6.70 39.93 -12.99
N ARG A 105 -5.71 40.73 -12.56
CA ARG A 105 -4.37 40.81 -13.18
C ARG A 105 -3.41 39.73 -12.64
N LEU A 106 -3.88 38.50 -12.51
CA LEU A 106 -3.05 37.35 -12.14
C LEU A 106 -2.75 36.54 -13.39
N THR A 107 -1.49 36.15 -13.57
CA THR A 107 -1.14 35.13 -14.56
C THR A 107 -1.58 33.76 -14.06
N ASP A 108 -1.86 32.83 -14.97
CA ASP A 108 -2.34 31.47 -14.64
C ASP A 108 -1.42 30.78 -13.62
N GLN A 109 -0.10 30.84 -13.84
CA GLN A 109 0.90 30.28 -12.93
C GLN A 109 0.83 30.88 -11.50
N ARG A 110 0.50 32.17 -11.36
CA ARG A 110 0.38 32.81 -10.05
C ARG A 110 -0.95 32.46 -9.39
N PHE A 111 -2.01 32.35 -10.18
CA PHE A 111 -3.32 31.89 -9.70
C PHE A 111 -3.24 30.47 -9.15
N GLU A 112 -2.66 29.53 -9.88
CA GLU A 112 -2.48 28.13 -9.46
C GLU A 112 -1.68 28.02 -8.16
N LYS A 113 -0.54 28.72 -8.08
CA LYS A 113 0.28 28.74 -6.85
C LYS A 113 -0.50 29.28 -5.65
N LEU A 114 -1.24 30.37 -5.82
CA LEU A 114 -2.02 30.98 -4.76
C LEU A 114 -3.20 30.09 -4.33
N LEU A 115 -3.80 29.39 -5.29
CA LEU A 115 -4.87 28.43 -5.07
C LEU A 115 -4.40 27.25 -4.21
N LEU A 116 -3.25 26.66 -4.55
CA LEU A 116 -2.64 25.57 -3.77
C LEU A 116 -2.26 26.03 -2.36
N LEU A 117 -1.63 27.20 -2.22
CA LEU A 117 -1.26 27.75 -0.91
C LEU A 117 -2.48 27.98 -0.01
N ARG A 118 -3.59 28.48 -0.56
CA ARG A 118 -4.83 28.67 0.20
C ARG A 118 -5.52 27.36 0.55
N TYR A 119 -5.57 26.43 -0.40
CA TYR A 119 -6.18 25.12 -0.17
C TYR A 119 -5.43 24.35 0.93
N ASN A 120 -4.09 24.32 0.89
CA ASN A 120 -3.29 23.61 1.88
C ASN A 120 -3.42 24.19 3.30
N ARG A 121 -3.45 25.53 3.45
CA ARG A 121 -3.72 26.18 4.75
C ARG A 121 -5.11 25.87 5.32
N TYR A 122 -6.07 25.54 4.46
CA TYR A 122 -7.42 25.12 4.89
C TYR A 122 -7.40 23.75 5.58
N PHE A 123 -6.37 22.91 5.34
CA PHE A 123 -6.18 21.64 6.04
C PHE A 123 -5.42 21.79 7.36
N GLU A 124 -4.47 22.72 7.43
CA GLU A 124 -3.67 22.97 8.65
C GLU A 124 -4.50 23.58 9.79
N ASN A 125 -5.51 24.38 9.48
CA ASN A 125 -6.34 25.08 10.46
C ASN A 125 -7.54 24.25 11.00
N LYS A 126 -7.54 22.93 10.81
CA LYS A 126 -8.59 22.02 11.32
C LYS A 126 -8.16 21.22 12.57
N THR A 127 -7.36 21.85 13.41
CA THR A 127 -7.06 21.38 14.78
C THR A 127 -7.63 22.38 15.77
#